data_AF-A0A955P1M9-F1
#
_entry.id   AF-A0A955P1M9-F1
#
_cell.length_a   1.000
_cell.length_b   1.000
_cell.length_c   1.000
_cell.angle_alpha   90.00
_cell.angle_beta   90.00
_cell.angle_gamma   90.00
#
_symmetry.space_group_name_H-M   'P 1'
#
loop_
_entity.id
_entity.type
_entity.pdbx_description
1 polymer ?
#
loop_
_entity_poly.entity_id
_entity_poly.type
_entity_poly.pdbx_seq_one_letter_code
_entity_poly.pdbx_strand_id
1 'polypeptide(L)'
;RIEGAGFFQGSGGGAGYGRKTLKQVCLEEGFDSTEILAQLRERDIEANEEQTLREIADRIGVHPKEILPSLMRVAQGDTDGR
;
A
#
# COMPACT_ATOMS: atom_id res chain seq x y z
N ARG A 1 -26.76 15.62 11.75
CA ARG A 1 -25.87 16.65 11.17
C ARG A 1 -24.67 15.89 10.65
N ILE A 2 -24.43 15.95 9.35
CA ILE A 2 -23.44 15.14 8.64
C ILE A 2 -22.07 15.20 9.32
N GLU A 3 -21.47 14.03 9.47
CA GLU A 3 -20.19 13.78 10.09
C GLU A 3 -19.10 14.53 9.32
N GLY A 4 -18.15 15.10 10.06
CA GLY A 4 -17.10 15.93 9.53
C GLY A 4 -16.30 15.16 8.48
N ALA A 5 -16.49 15.50 7.21
CA ALA A 5 -15.54 15.23 6.16
C ALA A 5 -14.24 15.94 6.55
N GLY A 6 -13.34 15.20 7.20
CA GLY A 6 -11.95 15.56 7.36
C GLY A 6 -11.30 15.61 5.99
N PHE A 7 -11.47 16.73 5.30
CA PHE A 7 -10.60 17.14 4.21
C PHE A 7 -9.22 17.39 4.81
N PHE A 8 -8.48 16.32 5.08
CA PHE A 8 -7.06 16.40 5.37
C PHE A 8 -6.35 16.84 4.09
N GLN A 9 -6.13 18.15 4.04
CA GLN A 9 -5.20 18.82 3.17
C GLN A 9 -3.79 18.29 3.46
N GLY A 10 -3.42 17.19 2.77
CA GLY A 10 -2.06 16.69 2.72
C GLY A 10 -1.23 17.53 1.76
N SER A 11 -0.72 18.66 2.22
CA SER A 11 0.40 19.35 1.59
C SER A 11 1.66 18.48 1.79
N GLY A 12 2.17 17.84 0.73
CA GLY A 12 3.46 17.16 0.80
C GLY A 12 3.70 16.07 -0.25
N GLY A 13 4.11 16.49 -1.45
CA GLY A 13 5.24 15.93 -2.22
C GLY A 13 5.45 14.42 -2.44
N GLY A 14 4.49 13.53 -2.18
CA GLY A 14 4.58 12.13 -2.61
C GLY A 14 4.11 12.00 -4.06
N ALA A 15 4.73 11.14 -4.87
CA ALA A 15 4.47 10.93 -6.30
C ALA A 15 3.06 10.39 -6.67
N GLY A 16 2.04 10.69 -5.87
CA GLY A 16 0.67 10.27 -6.07
C GLY A 16 0.38 8.82 -5.64
N TYR A 17 1.33 8.13 -5.01
CA TYR A 17 1.11 6.74 -4.56
C TYR A 17 0.03 6.61 -3.48
N GLY A 18 -0.12 7.61 -2.60
CA GLY A 18 -1.16 7.59 -1.56
C GLY A 18 -2.61 7.72 -2.08
N ARG A 19 -2.80 8.09 -3.35
CA ARG A 19 -4.13 8.14 -4.01
C ARG A 19 -4.34 6.98 -4.99
N LYS A 20 -3.33 6.13 -5.16
CA LYS A 20 -3.39 4.96 -6.04
C LYS A 20 -3.79 3.75 -5.22
N THR A 21 -4.54 2.86 -5.86
CA THR A 21 -4.87 1.57 -5.26
C THR A 21 -3.65 0.67 -5.25
N LEU A 22 -3.62 -0.30 -4.33
CA LEU A 22 -2.54 -1.27 -4.29
C LEU A 22 -2.39 -1.98 -5.65
N LYS A 23 -3.53 -2.33 -6.29
CA LYS A 23 -3.55 -2.88 -7.65
C LYS A 23 -2.84 -2.00 -8.69
N GLN A 24 -3.12 -0.70 -8.69
CA GLN A 24 -2.53 0.23 -9.66
C GLN A 24 -1.02 0.32 -9.49
N VAL A 25 -0.57 0.42 -8.24
CA VAL A 25 0.86 0.52 -7.94
C VAL A 25 1.58 -0.77 -8.27
N CYS A 26 1.00 -1.92 -7.92
CA CYS A 26 1.52 -3.22 -8.32
C CYS A 26 1.64 -3.33 -9.85
N LEU A 27 0.60 -2.93 -10.59
CA LEU A 27 0.59 -2.96 -12.05
C LEU A 27 1.66 -2.04 -12.68
N GLU A 28 1.83 -0.83 -12.15
CA GLU A 28 2.82 0.13 -12.65
C GLU A 28 4.27 -0.32 -12.41
N GLU A 29 4.49 -1.02 -11.30
CA GLU A 29 5.81 -1.48 -10.89
C GLU A 29 6.12 -2.91 -11.38
N GLY A 30 5.12 -3.59 -11.96
CA GLY A 30 5.24 -4.95 -12.50
C GLY A 30 5.14 -6.07 -11.47
N PHE A 31 4.52 -5.80 -10.32
CA PHE A 31 4.28 -6.77 -9.24
C PHE A 31 2.85 -7.32 -9.26
N ASP A 32 2.66 -8.53 -8.73
CA ASP A 32 1.33 -9.08 -8.53
C ASP A 32 0.71 -8.56 -7.23
N SER A 33 -0.49 -7.98 -7.32
CA SER A 33 -1.19 -7.47 -6.14
C SER A 33 -1.53 -8.58 -5.15
N THR A 34 -1.76 -9.81 -5.60
CA THR A 34 -2.07 -10.96 -4.76
C THR A 34 -0.86 -11.38 -3.94
N GLU A 35 0.34 -11.39 -4.53
CA GLU A 35 1.59 -11.68 -3.80
C GLU A 35 1.83 -10.65 -2.71
N ILE A 36 1.66 -9.37 -3.04
CA ILE A 36 1.79 -8.26 -2.10
C ILE A 36 0.77 -8.40 -0.97
N LEU A 37 -0.49 -8.75 -1.29
CA LEU A 37 -1.53 -8.99 -0.29
C LEU A 37 -1.24 -10.21 0.58
N ALA A 38 -0.72 -11.29 0.02
CA ALA A 38 -0.31 -12.47 0.78
C ALA A 38 0.78 -12.11 1.80
N GLN A 39 1.80 -11.37 1.35
CA GLN A 39 2.88 -10.89 2.20
C GLN A 39 2.40 -9.90 3.27
N LEU A 40 1.42 -9.05 2.95
CA LEU A 40 0.77 -8.20 3.94
C LEU A 40 0.06 -9.05 5.00
N ARG A 41 -0.69 -10.08 4.59
CA ARG A 41 -1.37 -10.99 5.53
C ARG A 41 -0.39 -11.78 6.41
N GLU A 42 0.76 -12.18 5.90
CA GLU A 42 1.82 -12.81 6.72
C GLU A 42 2.34 -11.88 7.83
N ARG A 43 2.22 -10.57 7.63
CA ARG A 43 2.60 -9.54 8.61
C ARG A 43 1.41 -9.08 9.46
N ASP A 44 0.32 -9.84 9.46
CA ASP A 44 -0.94 -9.51 10.14
C ASP A 44 -1.60 -8.22 9.60
N ILE A 45 -1.27 -7.83 8.36
CA ILE A 45 -1.80 -6.65 7.70
C ILE A 45 -2.95 -7.07 6.77
N GLU A 46 -4.18 -6.73 7.16
CA GLU A 46 -5.35 -6.89 6.31
C GLU A 46 -5.47 -5.71 5.33
N ALA A 47 -5.23 -5.99 4.06
CA ALA A 47 -5.34 -5.05 2.95
C ALA A 47 -6.16 -5.64 1.80
N ASN A 48 -6.62 -4.79 0.88
CA ASN A 48 -7.30 -5.18 -0.35
C ASN A 48 -6.70 -4.43 -1.55
N GLU A 49 -6.73 -5.05 -2.73
CA GLU A 49 -6.23 -4.48 -3.99
C GLU A 49 -7.00 -3.23 -4.43
N GLU A 50 -8.26 -3.11 -3.99
CA GLU A 50 -9.15 -1.97 -4.23
C GLU A 50 -8.88 -0.79 -3.29
N GLN A 51 -8.23 -1.04 -2.14
CA GLN A 51 -7.89 0.01 -1.19
C GLN A 51 -6.67 0.78 -1.66
N THR A 52 -6.64 2.06 -1.31
CA THR A 52 -5.46 2.90 -1.54
C THR A 52 -4.35 2.55 -0.56
N LEU A 53 -3.10 2.74 -0.99
CA LEU A 53 -1.95 2.57 -0.10
C LEU A 53 -2.05 3.45 1.15
N ARG A 54 -2.71 4.61 1.05
CA ARG A 54 -2.98 5.46 2.21
C ARG A 54 -3.94 4.79 3.18
N GLU A 55 -5.06 4.25 2.72
CA GLU A 55 -6.03 3.58 3.60
C GLU A 55 -5.41 2.38 4.31
N ILE A 56 -4.62 1.58 3.59
CA ILE A 56 -3.90 0.44 4.15
C ILE A 56 -2.91 0.92 5.22
N ALA A 57 -2.12 1.93 4.90
CA ALA A 57 -1.10 2.48 5.80
C ALA A 57 -1.71 3.12 7.05
N ASP A 58 -2.79 3.90 6.89
CA ASP A 58 -3.53 4.54 7.97
C ASP A 58 -4.12 3.50 8.93
N ARG A 59 -4.68 2.41 8.38
CA ARG A 59 -5.25 1.30 9.16
C ARG A 59 -4.25 0.63 10.09
N ILE A 60 -3.01 0.46 9.65
CA ILE A 60 -1.94 -0.14 10.44
C ILE A 60 -1.07 0.89 11.19
N GLY A 61 -1.42 2.18 11.08
CA GLY A 61 -0.68 3.27 11.71
C GLY A 61 0.73 3.48 11.16
N VAL A 62 1.01 3.06 9.92
CA VAL A 62 2.29 3.33 9.25
C VAL A 62 2.15 4.43 8.21
N HIS A 63 3.27 5.02 7.80
CA HIS A 63 3.26 5.99 6.72
C HIS A 63 3.22 5.29 5.35
N PRO A 64 2.43 5.75 4.36
CA PRO A 64 2.36 5.13 3.03
C PRO A 64 3.70 5.14 2.28
N LYS A 65 4.63 6.02 2.66
CA LYS A 65 6.02 6.04 2.18
C LYS A 65 6.84 4.85 2.69
N GLU A 66 6.53 4.32 3.87
CA GLU A 66 7.30 3.25 4.52
C GLU A 66 6.81 1.87 4.10
N ILE A 67 5.50 1.74 3.84
CA ILE A 67 4.92 0.47 3.38
C ILE A 67 5.37 0.14 1.96
N LEU A 68 5.39 1.10 1.04
CA LEU A 68 5.72 0.88 -0.37
C LEU A 68 7.11 0.24 -0.60
N PRO A 69 8.23 0.79 -0.09
CA PRO A 69 9.53 0.17 -0.21
C PRO A 69 9.62 -1.13 0.58
N SER A 70 8.88 -1.29 1.68
CA SER A 70 8.81 -2.56 2.40
C SER A 70 8.14 -3.64 1.55
N LEU A 71 7.15 -3.30 0.75
CA LEU A 71 6.47 -4.20 -0.18
C LEU A 71 7.34 -4.52 -1.40
N MET A 72 7.94 -3.50 -2.03
CA MET A 72 8.82 -3.66 -3.18
C MET A 72 10.08 -4.45 -2.85
N ARG A 73 10.64 -4.25 -1.65
CA ARG A 73 11.83 -4.99 -1.20
C ARG A 73 11.56 -6.48 -1.07
N VAL A 74 10.35 -6.85 -0.64
CA VAL A 74 9.96 -8.26 -0.51
C VAL A 74 9.72 -8.85 -1.89
N ALA A 75 9.06 -8.11 -2.79
CA ALA A 75 8.86 -8.56 -4.17
C ALA A 75 10.16 -8.67 -5.00
N GLN A 76 11.21 -7.92 -4.65
CA GLN A 76 12.53 -7.97 -5.31
C GLN A 76 13.45 -9.08 -4.80
N GLY A 77 13.09 -9.79 -3.73
CA GLY A 77 13.97 -10.78 -3.12
C GLY A 77 13.23 -11.85 -2.35
N ASP A 78 12.53 -12.73 -3.07
CA ASP A 78 12.33 -14.16 -2.73
C ASP A 78 11.54 -14.88 -3.85
N THR A 79 12.15 -15.05 -5.03
CA THR A 79 11.83 -16.21 -5.90
C THR A 79 13.09 -17.00 -6.27
N ASP A 80 14.22 -16.70 -5.62
CA ASP A 80 15.42 -17.54 -5.72
C ASP A 80 15.29 -18.74 -4.79
N GLY A 81 14.71 -19.81 -5.33
CA GLY A 81 15.14 -21.17 -5.03
C GLY A 81 14.49 -21.88 -3.85
N ARG A 82 13.36 -22.56 -4.12
CA ARG A 82 13.24 -23.97 -3.72
C ARG A 82 12.27 -24.75 -4.59
#